data_AF-A0A6P8IA59-F1
#
_entry.id   AF-A0A6P8IA59-F1
#
_cell.length_a   1.000
_cell.length_b   1.000
_cell.length_c   1.000
_cell.angle_alpha   90.00
_cell.angle_beta   90.00
_cell.angle_gamma   90.00
#
_symmetry.space_group_name_H-M   'P 1'
#
loop_
_entity.id
_entity.type
_entity.pdbx_description
1 polymer ?
#
loop_
_entity_poly.entity_id
_entity_poly.type
_entity_poly.pdbx_seq_one_letter_code
_entity_poly.pdbx_strand_id
1 'polypeptide(L)'
;CGSKYFIPISSFTASSSHSSNFLPSDGRLGRRGWAPKTTSNPNDYLQVDLGFSYFICAVATQGNIKAPEWVMTFKINVSLNNINWTTYQENGVNKVFQGNSENQLIVQHSIKNQFARYIRFIPVMYNLFKTMRVGIFGYQEACENAPLGMELGAIQDDSITASSAKHLAKNARLN
;
A
#
# COMPACT_ATOMS: atom_id res chain seq x y z
N CYS A 1 -8.92 2.62 -8.55
CA CYS A 1 -7.77 2.87 -7.66
C CYS A 1 -8.02 4.22 -6.99
N GLY A 2 -8.20 4.30 -5.67
CA GLY A 2 -8.42 5.63 -5.05
C GLY A 2 -9.38 5.69 -3.87
N SER A 3 -9.69 4.58 -3.20
CA SER A 3 -10.37 4.68 -1.91
C SER A 3 -9.40 5.29 -0.89
N LYS A 4 -9.80 6.44 -0.33
CA LYS A 4 -8.99 7.22 0.60
C LYS A 4 -9.18 6.63 2.01
N TYR A 5 -8.37 5.63 2.34
CA TYR A 5 -8.34 5.10 3.70
C TYR A 5 -7.32 5.85 4.56
N PHE A 6 -7.74 6.22 5.76
CA PHE A 6 -6.86 6.84 6.73
C PHE A 6 -6.02 5.77 7.42
N ILE A 7 -4.78 5.59 6.96
CA ILE A 7 -3.79 4.74 7.64
C ILE A 7 -3.27 5.50 8.89
N PRO A 8 -3.42 4.98 10.13
CA PRO A 8 -2.87 5.65 11.30
C PRO A 8 -1.35 5.85 11.21
N ILE A 9 -0.83 6.90 11.85
CA ILE A 9 0.62 7.15 11.86
C ILE A 9 1.40 6.08 12.63
N SER A 10 0.72 5.37 13.55
CA SER A 10 1.26 4.20 14.28
C SER A 10 1.45 2.97 13.40
N SER A 11 0.85 2.93 12.21
CA SER A 11 1.06 1.88 11.22
C SER A 11 2.40 1.95 10.52
N PHE A 12 3.16 3.03 10.71
CA PHE A 12 4.47 3.23 10.11
C PHE A 12 5.57 2.75 11.06
N THR A 13 6.39 1.83 10.59
CA THR A 13 7.60 1.34 11.28
C THR A 13 8.78 1.37 10.32
N ALA A 14 10.00 1.15 10.80
CA ALA A 14 11.18 1.15 9.93
C ALA A 14 12.29 0.28 10.50
N SER A 15 13.31 0.02 9.68
CA SER A 15 14.56 -0.62 10.13
C SER A 15 15.25 0.17 11.25
N SER A 16 15.23 1.49 11.15
CA SER A 16 15.86 2.42 12.09
C SER A 16 15.38 3.86 11.84
N SER A 17 15.84 4.82 12.63
CA SER A 17 15.59 6.25 12.41
C SER A 17 16.85 7.06 12.68
N HIS A 18 17.09 8.10 11.87
CA HIS A 18 18.24 9.00 12.01
C HIS A 18 18.23 9.73 13.34
N SER A 19 17.08 10.31 13.71
CA SER A 19 16.84 10.98 14.97
C SER A 19 15.34 11.07 15.24
N SER A 20 14.95 11.71 16.34
CA SER A 20 13.56 11.98 16.69
C SER A 20 12.81 12.88 15.68
N ASN A 21 13.51 13.51 14.74
CA ASN A 21 12.91 14.34 13.68
C ASN A 21 12.63 13.58 12.37
N PHE A 22 13.05 12.32 12.29
CA PHE A 22 12.97 11.48 11.08
C PHE A 22 12.32 10.13 11.40
N LEU A 23 11.23 10.16 12.17
CA LEU A 23 10.54 8.96 12.62
C LEU A 23 9.83 8.27 11.44
N PRO A 24 9.52 6.97 11.54
CA PRO A 24 8.80 6.27 10.49
C PRO A 24 7.46 6.93 10.16
N SER A 25 6.78 7.45 11.18
CA SER A 25 5.53 8.19 11.04
C SER A 25 5.63 9.49 10.23
N ASP A 26 6.83 10.09 10.13
CA ASP A 26 7.10 11.24 9.28
C ASP A 26 7.29 10.85 7.82
N GLY A 27 7.44 9.56 7.53
CA GLY A 27 7.52 8.99 6.20
C GLY A 27 6.19 8.94 5.45
N ARG A 28 5.09 9.49 5.97
CA ARG A 28 3.84 9.67 5.22
C ARG A 28 3.95 10.86 4.25
N LEU A 29 3.41 10.74 3.04
CA LEU A 29 3.29 11.88 2.10
C LEU A 29 2.72 13.13 2.78
N GLY A 30 3.30 14.29 2.46
CA GLY A 30 2.93 15.58 3.05
C GLY A 30 3.47 15.84 4.46
N ARG A 31 4.22 14.91 5.09
CA ARG A 31 4.91 15.16 6.37
C ARG A 31 6.38 15.55 6.16
N ARG A 32 7.25 15.32 7.17
CA ARG A 32 8.66 15.75 7.15
C ARG A 32 9.56 14.83 6.32
N GLY A 33 9.34 13.53 6.38
CA GLY A 33 10.19 12.48 5.81
C GLY A 33 10.79 11.58 6.88
N TRP A 34 10.76 10.27 6.64
CA TRP A 34 11.53 9.30 7.40
C TRP A 34 12.93 9.18 6.80
N ALA A 35 13.93 8.97 7.65
CA ALA A 35 15.30 8.69 7.25
C ALA A 35 15.90 7.61 8.17
N PRO A 36 16.62 6.61 7.64
CA PRO A 36 17.26 5.57 8.46
C PRO A 36 18.43 6.12 9.27
N LYS A 37 18.92 5.34 10.25
CA LYS A 37 20.03 5.74 11.13
C LYS A 37 21.29 6.12 10.36
N THR A 38 21.61 5.35 9.31
CA THR A 38 22.78 5.56 8.47
C THR A 38 22.42 5.44 6.99
N THR A 39 23.35 5.81 6.13
CA THR A 39 23.19 5.70 4.67
C THR A 39 23.83 4.44 4.09
N SER A 40 24.60 3.69 4.89
CA SER A 40 25.38 2.53 4.41
C SER A 40 24.63 1.20 4.43
N ASN A 41 23.56 1.05 5.23
CA ASN A 41 22.86 -0.23 5.36
C ASN A 41 21.97 -0.50 4.12
N PRO A 42 22.26 -1.50 3.28
CA PRO A 42 21.44 -1.79 2.09
C PRO A 42 20.06 -2.36 2.44
N ASN A 43 19.85 -2.77 3.70
CA ASN A 43 18.60 -3.37 4.18
C ASN A 43 17.71 -2.36 4.92
N ASP A 44 17.96 -1.05 4.78
CA ASP A 44 17.07 -0.05 5.34
C ASP A 44 15.70 -0.08 4.68
N TYR A 45 14.64 0.07 5.46
CA TYR A 45 13.28 0.10 4.94
C TYR A 45 12.36 0.98 5.77
N LEU A 46 11.40 1.60 5.09
CA LEU A 46 10.18 2.14 5.69
C LEU A 46 9.05 1.13 5.47
N GLN A 47 8.38 0.73 6.54
CA GLN A 47 7.30 -0.26 6.52
C GLN A 47 5.96 0.40 6.87
N VAL A 48 4.90 -0.05 6.21
CA VAL A 48 3.52 0.34 6.50
C VAL A 48 2.65 -0.90 6.65
N ASP A 49 1.94 -1.02 7.79
CA ASP A 49 0.83 -1.95 7.97
C ASP A 49 -0.47 -1.27 7.52
N LEU A 50 -1.09 -1.80 6.45
CA LEU A 50 -2.35 -1.27 5.93
C LEU A 50 -3.58 -1.64 6.80
N GLY A 51 -3.40 -2.48 7.82
CA GLY A 51 -4.44 -2.99 8.72
C GLY A 51 -5.25 -4.14 8.13
N PHE A 52 -5.63 -4.02 6.84
CA PHE A 52 -6.29 -5.06 6.05
C PHE A 52 -5.48 -5.39 4.80
N SER A 53 -5.87 -6.44 4.08
CA SER A 53 -5.30 -6.76 2.78
C SER A 53 -5.94 -5.91 1.68
N TYR A 54 -5.10 -5.39 0.79
CA TYR A 54 -5.50 -4.54 -0.32
C TYR A 54 -4.94 -5.07 -1.63
N PHE A 55 -5.67 -4.83 -2.71
CA PHE A 55 -5.07 -4.78 -4.04
C PHE A 55 -4.42 -3.41 -4.22
N ILE A 56 -3.09 -3.38 -4.14
CA ILE A 56 -2.27 -2.19 -4.34
C ILE A 56 -2.12 -1.95 -5.84
N CYS A 57 -2.49 -0.76 -6.27
CA CYS A 57 -2.52 -0.35 -7.68
C CYS A 57 -1.51 0.76 -8.00
N ALA A 58 -1.05 1.51 -7.00
CA ALA A 58 0.04 2.46 -7.19
C ALA A 58 0.75 2.77 -5.86
N VAL A 59 1.97 3.27 -5.99
CA VAL A 59 2.75 3.86 -4.90
C VAL A 59 3.27 5.22 -5.33
N ALA A 60 3.50 6.10 -4.37
CA ALA A 60 4.11 7.39 -4.62
C ALA A 60 5.19 7.71 -3.59
N THR A 61 6.19 8.48 -4.02
CA THR A 61 7.32 8.89 -3.20
C THR A 61 7.59 10.39 -3.32
N GLN A 62 8.11 10.96 -2.24
CA GLN A 62 8.65 12.31 -2.13
C GLN A 62 9.93 12.26 -1.28
N GLY A 63 10.81 13.25 -1.45
CA GLY A 63 12.00 13.45 -0.60
C GLY A 63 11.72 14.22 0.69
N ASN A 64 12.77 14.80 1.27
CA ASN A 64 12.72 15.63 2.49
C ASN A 64 12.02 16.98 2.25
N ILE A 65 11.20 17.44 3.19
CA ILE A 65 10.46 18.70 3.05
C ILE A 65 11.34 19.97 3.04
N LYS A 66 12.58 19.93 3.54
CA LYS A 66 13.46 21.11 3.65
C LYS A 66 14.82 20.90 2.98
N ALA A 67 15.44 19.75 3.22
CA ALA A 67 16.77 19.46 2.71
C ALA A 67 16.71 18.87 1.30
N PRO A 68 17.76 19.03 0.47
CA PRO A 68 17.88 18.38 -0.82
C PRO A 68 18.24 16.88 -0.65
N GLU A 69 17.41 16.15 0.09
CA GLU A 69 17.58 14.72 0.34
C GLU A 69 16.39 13.95 -0.23
N TRP A 70 16.67 12.90 -1.00
CA TRP A 70 15.63 12.06 -1.57
C TRP A 70 16.18 10.71 -2.04
N VAL A 71 15.29 9.75 -2.23
CA VAL A 71 15.62 8.45 -2.79
C VAL A 71 15.41 8.48 -4.30
N MET A 72 16.48 8.22 -5.05
CA MET A 72 16.52 8.20 -6.51
C MET A 72 16.00 6.90 -7.11
N THR A 73 16.24 5.77 -6.43
CA THR A 73 15.66 4.47 -6.82
C THR A 73 15.33 3.64 -5.60
N PHE A 74 14.29 2.82 -5.69
CA PHE A 74 13.86 1.97 -4.59
C PHE A 74 13.26 0.66 -5.09
N LYS A 75 13.21 -0.33 -4.19
CA LYS A 75 12.45 -1.57 -4.37
C LYS A 75 11.29 -1.59 -3.38
N ILE A 76 10.32 -2.45 -3.65
CA ILE A 76 9.25 -2.73 -2.72
C ILE A 76 9.27 -4.21 -2.34
N ASN A 77 9.18 -4.49 -1.05
CA ASN A 77 8.80 -5.81 -0.56
C ASN A 77 7.38 -5.77 0.00
N VAL A 78 6.63 -6.85 -0.19
CA VAL A 78 5.24 -6.99 0.26
C VAL A 78 5.07 -8.23 1.11
N SER A 79 4.06 -8.23 1.97
CA SER A 79 3.70 -9.38 2.78
C SER A 79 2.21 -9.35 3.16
N LEU A 80 1.64 -10.53 3.42
CA LEU A 80 0.32 -10.68 4.04
C LEU A 80 0.40 -10.85 5.55
N ASN A 81 1.54 -11.31 6.10
CA ASN A 81 1.66 -11.75 7.49
C ASN A 81 2.84 -11.13 8.26
N ASN A 82 3.57 -10.16 7.67
CA ASN A 82 4.75 -9.50 8.24
C ASN A 82 5.95 -10.43 8.52
N ILE A 83 5.87 -11.72 8.16
CA ILE A 83 6.92 -12.73 8.37
C ILE A 83 7.56 -13.10 7.03
N ASN A 84 6.73 -13.52 6.06
CA ASN A 84 7.18 -13.92 4.74
C ASN A 84 7.09 -12.71 3.81
N TRP A 85 8.23 -12.31 3.25
CA TRP A 85 8.34 -11.14 2.39
C TRP A 85 8.72 -11.54 0.98
N THR A 86 8.07 -10.92 0.00
CA THR A 86 8.38 -11.10 -1.41
C THR A 86 8.70 -9.75 -2.03
N THR A 87 9.76 -9.67 -2.82
CA THR A 87 10.07 -8.45 -3.59
C THR A 87 9.08 -8.34 -4.74
N TYR A 88 8.56 -7.13 -4.97
CA TYR A 88 7.68 -6.87 -6.11
C TYR A 88 8.43 -7.09 -7.42
N GLN A 89 7.81 -7.84 -8.33
CA GLN A 89 8.37 -8.20 -9.62
C GLN A 89 7.44 -7.81 -10.76
N GLU A 90 8.03 -7.45 -11.89
CA GLU A 90 7.34 -7.37 -13.17
C GLU A 90 8.01 -8.34 -14.14
N ASN A 91 7.23 -9.21 -14.78
CA ASN A 91 7.71 -10.23 -15.71
C ASN A 91 8.81 -11.14 -15.10
N GLY A 92 8.67 -11.51 -13.83
CA GLY A 92 9.62 -12.38 -13.11
C GLY A 92 10.92 -11.70 -12.68
N VAL A 93 11.06 -10.39 -12.88
CA VAL A 93 12.27 -9.64 -12.52
C VAL A 93 11.94 -8.66 -11.39
N ASN A 94 12.80 -8.61 -10.37
CA ASN A 94 12.70 -7.65 -9.27
C ASN A 94 12.62 -6.22 -9.81
N LYS A 95 11.50 -5.54 -9.55
CA LYS A 95 11.27 -4.20 -10.04
C LYS A 95 12.10 -3.19 -9.23
N VAL A 96 12.91 -2.41 -9.93
CA VAL A 96 13.53 -1.20 -9.39
C VAL A 96 12.72 0.00 -9.90
N PHE A 97 12.13 0.74 -8.98
CA PHE A 97 11.37 1.95 -9.29
C PHE A 97 12.31 3.14 -9.40
N GLN A 98 12.06 4.00 -10.38
CA GLN A 98 12.69 5.31 -10.46
C GLN A 98 11.99 6.24 -9.48
N GLY A 99 12.67 6.61 -8.40
CA GLY A 99 12.15 7.50 -7.37
C GLY A 99 12.20 8.95 -7.80
N ASN A 100 12.59 9.80 -6.85
CA ASN A 100 12.58 11.24 -7.03
C ASN A 100 13.90 11.75 -7.65
N SER A 101 13.80 12.85 -8.39
CA SER A 101 14.95 13.63 -8.88
C SER A 101 15.15 14.94 -8.11
N GLU A 102 14.23 15.25 -7.20
CA GLU A 102 14.26 16.40 -6.28
C GLU A 102 13.46 16.06 -5.00
N ASN A 103 13.30 17.00 -4.05
CA ASN A 103 12.80 16.68 -2.71
C ASN A 103 11.28 16.92 -2.49
N GLN A 104 10.60 17.69 -3.33
CA GLN A 104 9.22 18.17 -3.11
C GLN A 104 8.16 17.56 -4.03
N LEU A 105 8.47 17.21 -5.27
CA LEU A 105 7.49 16.69 -6.22
C LEU A 105 7.16 15.23 -5.91
N ILE A 106 5.89 14.90 -6.09
CA ILE A 106 5.40 13.53 -5.95
C ILE A 106 5.73 12.77 -7.22
N VAL A 107 6.45 11.66 -7.09
CA VAL A 107 6.65 10.68 -8.16
C VAL A 107 5.76 9.49 -7.86
N GLN A 108 4.90 9.11 -8.79
CA GLN A 108 3.96 8.00 -8.65
C GLN A 108 4.23 6.92 -9.69
N HIS A 109 4.14 5.66 -9.26
CA HIS A 109 4.25 4.48 -10.11
C HIS A 109 3.02 3.59 -9.95
N SER A 110 2.48 3.15 -11.07
CA SER A 110 1.47 2.09 -11.11
C SER A 110 2.09 0.75 -10.74
N ILE A 111 1.33 -0.07 -10.01
CA ILE A 111 1.67 -1.43 -9.62
C ILE A 111 0.64 -2.37 -10.23
N LYS A 112 1.11 -3.43 -10.88
CA LYS A 112 0.24 -4.46 -11.49
C LYS A 112 -0.18 -5.49 -10.45
N ASN A 113 -1.47 -5.51 -10.12
CA ASN A 113 -2.17 -6.57 -9.38
C ASN A 113 -1.44 -7.10 -8.13
N GLN A 114 -0.92 -6.22 -7.26
CA GLN A 114 -0.23 -6.65 -6.05
C GLN A 114 -1.19 -6.75 -4.88
N PHE A 115 -1.45 -7.96 -4.39
CA PHE A 115 -2.23 -8.19 -3.18
C PHE A 115 -1.31 -8.23 -1.95
N ALA A 116 -1.54 -7.36 -0.95
CA ALA A 116 -0.71 -7.29 0.25
C ALA A 116 -1.40 -6.54 1.41
N ARG A 117 -0.95 -6.79 2.65
CA ARG A 117 -1.29 -5.99 3.84
C ARG A 117 -0.12 -5.14 4.32
N TYR A 118 1.09 -5.67 4.21
CA TYR A 118 2.31 -4.99 4.62
C TYR A 118 3.12 -4.63 3.39
N ILE A 119 3.70 -3.44 3.41
CA ILE A 119 4.58 -2.96 2.35
C ILE A 119 5.83 -2.33 2.95
N ARG A 120 6.99 -2.65 2.38
CA ARG A 120 8.30 -2.07 2.69
C ARG A 120 8.83 -1.33 1.47
N PHE A 121 9.19 -0.07 1.66
CA PHE A 121 9.97 0.72 0.71
C PHE A 121 11.44 0.61 1.07
N ILE A 122 12.25 0.12 0.13
CA ILE A 122 13.67 -0.18 0.33
C ILE A 122 14.48 0.77 -0.54
N PRO A 123 15.10 1.83 0.03
CA PRO A 123 15.96 2.73 -0.70
C PRO A 123 17.15 2.00 -1.33
N VAL A 124 17.46 2.29 -2.60
CA VAL A 124 18.62 1.71 -3.31
C VAL A 124 19.65 2.80 -3.61
N MET A 125 19.28 3.80 -4.41
CA MET A 125 20.10 4.99 -4.65
C MET A 125 19.43 6.23 -4.07
N TYR A 126 20.22 7.19 -3.63
CA TYR A 126 19.74 8.39 -2.94
C TYR A 126 20.66 9.58 -3.16
N ASN A 127 20.10 10.78 -3.07
CA ASN A 127 20.83 12.03 -3.04
C ASN A 127 21.00 12.48 -1.58
N LEU A 128 22.25 12.65 -1.14
CA LEU A 128 22.68 13.00 0.22
C LEU A 128 22.24 12.03 1.33
N PHE A 129 20.95 11.76 1.46
CA PHE A 129 20.38 10.85 2.47
C PHE A 129 19.17 10.09 1.93
N LYS A 130 18.89 8.92 2.52
CA LYS A 130 17.75 8.04 2.15
C LYS A 130 16.39 8.54 2.66
N THR A 131 16.15 9.85 2.62
CA THR A 131 14.94 10.44 3.18
C THR A 131 13.74 10.21 2.25
N MET A 132 12.65 9.66 2.78
CA MET A 132 11.45 9.33 2.00
C MET A 132 10.16 9.72 2.70
N ARG A 133 9.18 10.14 1.89
CA ARG A 133 7.75 10.18 2.21
C ARG A 133 7.02 9.31 1.19
N VAL A 134 6.08 8.49 1.64
CA VAL A 134 5.43 7.46 0.83
C VAL A 134 3.92 7.51 0.89
N GLY A 135 3.30 7.20 -0.25
CA GLY A 135 1.86 7.05 -0.44
C GLY A 135 1.57 5.71 -1.09
N ILE A 136 0.47 5.10 -0.69
CA ILE A 136 0.04 3.78 -1.18
C ILE A 136 -1.42 3.94 -1.61
N PHE A 137 -1.71 3.51 -2.83
CA PHE A 137 -3.04 3.59 -3.42
C PHE A 137 -3.51 2.18 -3.74
N GLY A 138 -4.73 1.87 -3.33
CA GLY A 138 -5.30 0.54 -3.44
C GLY A 138 -6.82 0.57 -3.39
N TYR A 139 -7.39 -0.63 -3.32
CA TYR A 139 -8.75 -0.87 -2.87
C TYR A 139 -8.74 -2.11 -1.97
N GLN A 140 -9.53 -2.05 -0.90
CA GLN A 140 -9.65 -3.17 0.02
C GLN A 140 -10.35 -4.32 -0.72
N GLU A 141 -9.95 -5.56 -0.43
CA GLU A 141 -10.71 -6.70 -0.90
C GLU A 141 -12.12 -6.64 -0.31
N ALA A 142 -13.12 -6.43 -1.17
CA ALA A 142 -14.53 -6.37 -0.79
C ALA A 142 -15.08 -7.79 -0.69
N CYS A 143 -14.68 -8.53 0.34
CA CYS A 143 -15.29 -9.83 0.68
C CYS A 143 -15.97 -9.85 2.05
N GLU A 144 -15.98 -8.75 2.80
CA GLU A 144 -16.65 -8.69 4.11
C GLU A 144 -17.64 -7.51 4.14
N ASN A 145 -18.94 -7.87 4.11
CA ASN A 145 -20.11 -7.01 4.40
C ASN A 145 -20.73 -6.19 3.25
N ALA A 146 -20.33 -6.37 1.99
CA ALA A 146 -21.11 -5.82 0.87
C ALA A 146 -22.23 -6.81 0.48
N PRO A 147 -23.52 -6.45 0.59
CA PRO A 147 -24.60 -7.32 0.14
C PRO A 147 -24.46 -7.53 -1.37
N LEU A 148 -24.48 -8.79 -1.80
CA LEU A 148 -24.37 -9.16 -3.22
C LEU A 148 -25.65 -8.88 -4.02
N GLY A 149 -26.66 -8.28 -3.40
CA GLY A 149 -27.89 -7.84 -4.07
C GLY A 149 -29.09 -8.75 -3.91
N MET A 150 -29.08 -9.68 -2.95
CA MET A 150 -30.27 -10.47 -2.60
C MET A 150 -31.40 -9.56 -2.09
N GLU A 151 -31.11 -8.68 -1.13
CA GLU A 151 -32.07 -7.71 -0.57
C GLU A 151 -32.51 -6.64 -1.59
N LEU A 152 -31.53 -5.99 -2.23
CA LEU A 152 -31.79 -4.82 -3.09
C LEU A 152 -32.29 -5.15 -4.51
N GLY A 153 -32.56 -6.43 -4.82
CA GLY A 153 -33.04 -6.83 -6.14
C GLY A 153 -31.98 -6.82 -7.25
N ALA A 154 -30.70 -6.61 -6.95
CA ALA A 154 -29.65 -6.59 -7.97
C ALA A 154 -29.38 -7.99 -8.56
N ILE A 155 -29.50 -9.05 -7.76
CA ILE A 155 -29.62 -10.42 -8.27
C ILE A 155 -31.03 -10.57 -8.82
N GLN A 156 -31.17 -10.92 -10.11
CA GLN A 156 -32.47 -11.04 -10.78
C GLN A 156 -33.23 -12.28 -10.31
N ASP A 157 -34.57 -12.22 -10.33
CA ASP A 157 -35.44 -13.33 -9.88
C ASP A 157 -35.13 -14.65 -10.59
N ASP A 158 -34.86 -14.59 -11.91
CA ASP A 158 -34.56 -15.76 -12.74
C ASP A 158 -33.22 -16.42 -12.38
N SER A 159 -32.35 -15.71 -11.65
CA SER A 159 -31.08 -16.25 -11.14
C SER A 159 -31.26 -17.02 -9.83
N ILE A 160 -32.46 -17.01 -9.23
CA ILE A 160 -32.75 -17.67 -7.96
C ILE A 160 -33.55 -18.95 -8.23
N THR A 161 -32.88 -20.10 -8.11
CA THR A 161 -33.48 -21.42 -8.29
C THR A 161 -33.57 -22.18 -6.97
N ALA A 162 -34.50 -23.13 -6.89
CA ALA A 162 -34.63 -24.05 -5.76
C ALA A 162 -34.89 -25.46 -6.29
N SER A 163 -34.39 -26.47 -5.58
CA SER A 163 -34.61 -27.89 -5.93
C SER A 163 -36.06 -28.32 -5.76
N SER A 164 -36.79 -27.69 -4.84
CA SER A 164 -38.22 -27.82 -4.62
C SER A 164 -38.72 -26.59 -3.86
N ALA A 165 -40.00 -26.27 -3.92
CA ALA A 165 -40.50 -25.07 -3.27
C ALA A 165 -42.00 -25.13 -2.95
N LYS A 166 -42.38 -24.74 -1.73
CA LYS A 166 -43.77 -24.39 -1.38
C LYS A 166 -44.10 -22.95 -1.80
N HIS A 167 -43.10 -22.07 -1.83
CA HIS A 167 -43.17 -20.69 -2.30
C HIS A 167 -42.09 -20.46 -3.37
N LEU A 168 -42.27 -19.47 -4.24
CA LEU A 168 -41.32 -19.21 -5.33
C LEU A 168 -39.92 -18.89 -4.80
N ALA A 169 -38.89 -19.49 -5.39
CA ALA A 169 -37.50 -19.35 -4.96
C ALA A 169 -37.03 -17.88 -4.92
N LYS A 170 -37.52 -17.07 -5.87
CA LYS A 170 -37.25 -15.62 -5.95
C LYS A 170 -37.64 -14.81 -4.71
N ASN A 171 -38.51 -15.36 -3.85
CA ASN A 171 -38.93 -14.70 -2.61
C ASN A 171 -37.92 -14.88 -1.47
N ALA A 172 -36.85 -15.66 -1.65
CA ALA A 172 -35.80 -15.86 -0.65
C ALA A 172 -34.83 -14.65 -0.57
N ARG A 173 -35.38 -13.45 -0.36
CA ARG A 173 -34.63 -12.19 -0.20
C ARG A 173 -34.71 -11.73 1.26
N LEU A 174 -33.74 -10.91 1.69
CA LEU A 174 -33.74 -10.31 3.02
C LEU A 174 -34.70 -9.10 3.01
N ASN A 175 -35.52 -8.95 4.05
CA ASN A 175 -36.57 -7.92 4.22
C ASN A 175 -37.68 -7.94 3.15
#